data_AF-A0A968KBJ8-F1
#
_entry.id   AF-A0A968KBJ8-F1
#
_cell.length_a   1.000
_cell.length_b   1.000
_cell.length_c   1.000
_cell.angle_alpha   90.00
_cell.angle_beta   90.00
_cell.angle_gamma   90.00
#
_symmetry.space_group_name_H-M   'P 1'
#
loop_
_entity.id
_entity.type
_entity.pdbx_description
1 polymer ?
#
loop_
_entity_poly.entity_id
_entity_poly.type
_entity_poly.pdbx_seq_one_letter_code
_entity_poly.pdbx_strand_id
1 'polypeptide(L)'
;HLQINVNVPEARVIFNEKFQGTATVGDPLNLVNLSTGKITVHLQARGYESIKREVVIRQNQWTQEIFQFQKKQLPDSTQYNQDSEGAGSKNPAEMCWDSAIGALTSCQ
;
A
#
# COMPACT_ATOMS: atom_id res chain seq x y z
N HIS A 1 2.46 17.34 21.20
CA HIS A 1 3.32 17.31 20.00
C HIS A 1 3.47 15.88 19.51
N LEU A 2 3.78 15.66 18.24
CA LEU A 2 4.01 14.33 17.68
C LEU A 2 5.29 14.31 16.87
N GLN A 3 6.15 13.33 17.13
CA GLN A 3 7.32 13.02 16.31
C GLN A 3 7.10 11.68 15.60
N ILE A 4 7.27 11.69 14.28
CA ILE A 4 7.11 10.51 13.42
C ILE A 4 8.48 10.07 12.93
N ASN A 5 8.87 8.86 13.31
CA ASN A 5 10.08 8.20 12.84
C ASN A 5 9.70 7.08 11.87
N VAL A 6 10.49 6.92 10.81
CA VAL A 6 10.27 5.90 9.78
C VAL A 6 11.55 5.14 9.48
N ASN A 7 11.41 3.92 8.97
CA ASN A 7 12.52 3.06 8.54
C ASN A 7 12.73 3.06 7.00
N VAL A 8 12.15 4.03 6.29
CA VAL A 8 12.21 4.12 4.82
C VAL A 8 12.81 5.45 4.36
N PRO A 9 13.44 5.48 3.17
CA PRO A 9 14.10 6.68 2.65
C PRO A 9 13.19 7.91 2.61
N GLU A 10 11.92 7.71 2.29
CA GLU A 10 10.94 8.77 2.26
C GLU A 10 9.53 8.21 2.52
N ALA A 11 8.82 8.82 3.47
CA ALA A 11 7.42 8.54 3.76
C ALA A 11 6.62 9.84 3.79
N ARG A 12 5.51 9.86 3.05
CA ARG A 12 4.53 10.95 3.08
C ARG A 12 3.59 10.74 4.26
N VAL A 13 3.45 11.76 5.10
CA VAL A 13 2.59 11.76 6.28
C VAL A 13 1.30 12.52 5.98
N ILE A 14 0.16 11.86 6.16
CA ILE A 14 -1.17 12.37 5.84
C ILE A 14 -2.05 12.22 7.08
N PHE A 15 -2.60 13.33 7.58
CA PHE A 15 -3.55 13.37 8.70
C PHE A 15 -4.89 13.88 8.21
N ASN A 16 -5.99 13.19 8.53
CA ASN A 16 -7.33 13.57 8.09
C ASN A 16 -7.36 13.94 6.59
N GLU A 17 -6.73 13.09 5.77
CA GLU A 17 -6.63 13.26 4.30
C GLU A 17 -5.80 14.48 3.82
N LYS A 18 -5.20 15.24 4.75
CA LYS A 18 -4.31 16.36 4.45
C LYS A 18 -2.84 15.99 4.62
N PHE A 19 -2.04 16.28 3.61
CA PHE A 19 -0.59 16.13 3.65
C PHE A 19 0.03 17.07 4.69
N GLN A 20 0.85 16.52 5.59
CA GLN A 20 1.51 17.26 6.68
C GLN A 20 3.01 17.46 6.41
N GLY A 21 3.62 16.58 5.62
CA GLY A 21 5.05 16.62 5.34
C GLY A 21 5.62 15.25 4.98
N THR A 22 6.93 15.20 4.84
CA THR A 22 7.71 13.97 4.62
C THR A 22 8.53 13.64 5.87
N ALA A 23 8.69 12.35 6.14
CA ALA A 23 9.62 11.83 7.14
C ALA A 23 10.63 10.92 6.43
N THR A 24 11.90 10.96 6.85
CA THR A 24 12.96 10.11 6.29
C THR A 24 13.73 9.39 7.40
N VAL A 25 14.59 8.43 7.03
CA VAL A 25 15.49 7.79 8.01
C VAL A 25 16.50 8.83 8.50
N GLY A 26 16.53 9.06 9.82
CA GLY A 26 17.46 10.01 10.45
C GLY A 26 16.96 11.45 10.51
N ASP A 27 15.92 11.80 9.74
CA ASP A 27 15.23 13.10 9.82
C ASP A 27 13.72 12.89 10.04
N PRO A 28 13.30 12.80 11.32
CA PRO A 28 11.92 12.53 11.68
C PRO A 28 11.03 13.77 11.51
N LEU A 29 9.77 13.56 11.13
CA LEU A 29 8.81 14.65 11.00
C LEU A 29 8.27 15.04 12.38
N ASN A 30 8.52 16.29 12.77
CA ASN A 30 8.00 16.88 14.00
C ASN A 30 6.78 17.74 13.72
N LEU A 31 5.65 17.39 14.33
CA LEU A 31 4.39 18.11 14.21
C LEU A 31 4.01 18.74 15.55
N VAL A 32 3.90 20.06 15.52
CA VAL A 32 3.55 20.90 16.67
C VAL A 32 2.13 21.43 16.54
N ASN A 33 1.57 21.97 17.62
CA ASN A 33 0.23 22.57 17.64
C ASN A 33 -0.91 21.61 17.21
N LEU A 34 -0.74 20.31 17.49
CA LEU A 34 -1.79 19.31 17.27
C LEU A 34 -2.83 19.36 18.40
N SER A 35 -4.11 19.27 18.04
CA SER A 35 -5.20 19.08 19.00
C SER A 35 -5.00 17.79 19.80
N THR A 36 -5.26 17.86 21.09
CA THR A 36 -5.23 16.69 21.97
C THR A 36 -6.37 15.73 21.63
N GLY A 37 -6.10 14.43 21.72
CA GLY A 37 -7.07 13.39 21.39
C GLY A 37 -6.51 12.36 20.43
N LYS A 38 -7.41 11.56 19.84
CA LYS A 38 -7.08 10.53 18.87
C LYS A 38 -6.99 11.12 17.48
N ILE A 39 -5.90 10.85 16.77
CA ILE A 39 -5.73 11.20 15.37
C ILE A 39 -5.45 9.95 14.54
N THR A 40 -6.00 9.90 13.33
CA THR A 40 -5.65 8.84 12.38
C THR A 40 -4.50 9.32 11.51
N VAL A 41 -3.38 8.60 11.60
CA VAL A 41 -2.18 8.85 10.81
C VAL A 41 -2.13 7.84 9.67
N HIS A 42 -2.00 8.34 8.44
CA HIS A 42 -1.77 7.55 7.25
C HIS A 42 -0.40 7.89 6.67
N LEU A 43 0.47 6.89 6.54
CA LEU A 43 1.77 7.05 5.91
C LEU A 43 1.86 6.24 4.63
N GLN A 44 2.47 6.85 3.61
CA GLN A 44 2.66 6.24 2.30
C GLN A 44 4.13 6.36 1.89
N ALA A 45 4.71 5.26 1.43
CA ALA A 45 6.06 5.24 0.88
C ALA A 45 6.10 4.43 -0.42
N ARG A 46 6.95 4.84 -1.36
CA ARG A 46 7.04 4.20 -2.68
C ARG A 46 7.65 2.80 -2.56
N GLY A 47 6.95 1.78 -3.07
CA GLY A 47 7.39 0.38 -3.00
C GLY A 47 7.13 -0.31 -1.65
N TYR A 48 6.42 0.37 -0.74
CA TYR A 48 6.06 -0.16 0.57
C TYR A 48 4.55 -0.15 0.78
N GLU A 49 4.09 -0.99 1.71
CA GLU A 49 2.69 -1.00 2.14
C GLU A 49 2.36 0.27 2.90
N SER A 50 1.18 0.83 2.66
CA SER A 50 0.71 2.00 3.41
C SER A 50 0.36 1.61 4.83
N ILE A 51 0.73 2.44 5.80
CA ILE A 51 0.41 2.22 7.20
C ILE A 51 -0.68 3.21 7.61
N LYS A 52 -1.74 2.71 8.26
CA LYS A 52 -2.78 3.54 8.87
C LYS A 52 -2.92 3.16 10.34
N ARG A 53 -2.73 4.12 11.25
CA ARG A 53 -2.75 3.89 12.71
C ARG A 53 -3.43 5.05 13.44
N GLU A 54 -4.14 4.76 14.51
CA GLU A 54 -4.63 5.75 15.46
C GLU A 54 -3.55 6.07 16.51
N VAL A 55 -3.26 7.35 16.71
CA VAL A 55 -2.27 7.85 17.68
C VAL A 55 -2.97 8.77 18.67
N VAL A 56 -2.64 8.65 19.96
CA VAL A 56 -3.19 9.52 21.02
C VAL A 56 -2.22 10.65 21.33
N ILE A 57 -2.67 11.88 21.09
CA ILE A 57 -1.94 13.10 21.41
C ILE A 57 -2.36 13.60 22.79
N ARG A 58 -1.39 13.72 23.70
CA ARG A 58 -1.58 14.22 25.05
C ARG A 58 -1.17 15.70 25.16
N GLN A 59 -1.84 16.43 26.04
CA GLN A 59 -1.55 17.85 26.28
C GLN A 59 -0.16 18.00 26.90
N ASN A 60 0.59 19.01 26.44
CA ASN A 60 1.93 19.36 26.94
C ASN A 60 2.93 18.19 26.97
N GLN A 61 2.74 17.19 26.11
CA GLN A 61 3.62 16.02 26.00
C GLN A 61 4.03 15.78 24.56
N TRP A 62 5.24 15.25 24.39
CA TRP A 62 5.70 14.69 23.12
C TRP A 62 5.27 13.24 23.03
N THR A 63 4.49 12.92 22.01
CA THR A 63 4.23 11.54 21.61
C THR A 63 5.24 11.20 20.52
N GLN A 64 5.96 10.09 20.67
CA GLN A 64 6.88 9.60 19.65
C GLN A 64 6.36 8.28 19.09
N GLU A 65 6.20 8.23 17.78
CA GLU A 65 5.75 7.03 17.07
C GLU A 65 6.82 6.58 16.06
N ILE A 66 7.02 5.27 16.01
CA ILE A 66 7.93 4.62 15.06
C ILE A 66 7.10 3.75 14.13
N PHE A 67 7.18 4.04 12.84
CA PHE A 67 6.47 3.33 11.79
C PHE A 67 7.44 2.48 10.99
N GLN A 68 7.23 1.16 11.04
CA GLN A 68 8.02 0.19 10.30
C GLN A 68 7.25 -0.24 9.05
N PHE A 69 7.70 0.23 7.90
CA PHE A 69 7.17 -0.16 6.60
C PHE A 69 7.66 -1.55 6.21
N GLN A 70 6.74 -2.31 5.64
CA GLN A 70 7.02 -3.57 4.96
C GLN A 70 7.06 -3.30 3.45
N LYS A 71 8.00 -3.93 2.74
CA LYS A 71 8.03 -3.85 1.28
C LYS A 71 6.75 -4.48 0.75
N LYS A 72 6.14 -3.85 -0.27
CA LYS A 72 5.06 -4.49 -1.00
C LYS A 72 5.62 -5.76 -1.62
N GLN A 73 5.02 -6.90 -1.31
CA GLN A 73 5.22 -8.08 -2.14
C GLN A 73 4.61 -7.75 -3.50
N LEU A 74 5.48 -7.40 -4.46
CA LEU A 74 5.11 -7.46 -5.86
C LEU A 74 4.86 -8.94 -6.14
N PRO A 75 3.75 -9.30 -6.81
CA PRO A 75 3.58 -10.66 -7.29
C PRO A 75 4.82 -11.00 -8.10
N ASP A 76 5.52 -12.06 -7.69
CA ASP A 76 6.71 -12.56 -8.36
C ASP A 76 6.34 -12.79 -9.83
N SER A 77 6.90 -11.99 -10.73
CA SER A 77 6.72 -12.16 -12.18
C SER A 77 7.60 -13.32 -12.64
N THR A 78 7.40 -14.49 -12.05
CA THR A 78 8.02 -15.75 -12.44
C THR A 78 6.93 -16.79 -12.63
N GLN A 79 6.06 -16.57 -13.61
CA GLN A 79 5.38 -17.62 -14.39
C GLN A 79 5.08 -17.06 -15.79
N TYR A 80 6.12 -16.70 -16.56
CA TYR A 80 6.05 -16.85 -18.01
C TYR A 80 6.61 -18.23 -18.34
N ASN A 81 5.80 -19.28 -18.09
CA ASN A 81 6.04 -20.55 -18.77
C ASN A 81 5.37 -20.43 -20.13
N GLN A 82 6.21 -20.15 -21.12
CA GLN A 82 5.98 -20.58 -22.48
C GLN A 82 5.71 -22.09 -22.44
N ASP A 83 4.51 -22.47 -22.92
CA ASP A 83 4.07 -23.80 -23.36
C ASP A 83 4.28 -25.00 -22.40
N SER A 84 3.20 -25.45 -21.74
CA SER A 84 2.68 -26.84 -21.73
C SER A 84 1.65 -27.04 -20.59
N GLU A 85 0.43 -27.45 -20.95
CA GLU A 85 -0.65 -28.07 -20.15
C GLU A 85 -0.73 -27.82 -18.62
N GLY A 86 -1.81 -27.16 -18.18
CA GLY A 86 -2.22 -27.15 -16.77
C GLY A 86 -3.47 -26.31 -16.48
N ALA A 87 -4.54 -26.96 -16.05
CA ALA A 87 -5.93 -26.50 -16.03
C ALA A 87 -6.35 -25.41 -15.00
N GLY A 88 -7.36 -24.61 -15.39
CA GLY A 88 -8.34 -23.91 -14.52
C GLY A 88 -7.95 -22.47 -14.13
N SER A 89 -8.75 -21.42 -14.34
CA SER A 89 -10.21 -21.32 -14.30
C SER A 89 -10.67 -20.14 -15.17
N LYS A 90 -11.55 -20.41 -16.15
CA LYS A 90 -12.27 -19.39 -16.92
C LYS A 90 -13.78 -19.62 -16.74
N ASN A 91 -14.52 -18.54 -16.54
CA ASN A 91 -15.97 -18.55 -16.37
C ASN A 91 -16.66 -19.20 -17.60
N PRO A 92 -17.50 -20.23 -17.44
CA PRO A 92 -17.90 -21.12 -18.55
C PRO A 92 -19.17 -20.71 -19.34
N ALA A 93 -19.59 -19.45 -19.36
CA ALA A 93 -20.92 -19.10 -19.90
C ALA A 93 -20.97 -18.48 -21.32
N GLU A 94 -19.86 -18.10 -21.94
CA GLU A 94 -19.91 -17.32 -23.21
C GLU A 94 -18.84 -17.71 -24.25
N MET A 95 -18.54 -19.00 -24.44
CA MET A 95 -17.60 -19.43 -25.49
C MET A 95 -18.17 -20.58 -26.32
N CYS A 96 -18.56 -20.32 -27.57
CA CYS A 96 -18.93 -21.36 -28.53
C CYS A 96 -17.66 -21.95 -29.17
N TRP A 97 -17.63 -23.27 -29.37
CA TRP A 97 -16.55 -23.96 -30.08
C TRP A 97 -16.81 -23.95 -31.59
N ASP A 98 -15.87 -23.40 -32.36
CA ASP A 98 -15.83 -23.55 -33.82
C ASP A 98 -14.84 -24.66 -34.19
N SER A 99 -15.37 -25.79 -34.67
CA SER A 99 -14.60 -27.02 -34.91
C SER A 99 -13.73 -26.99 -36.18
N ALA A 100 -13.65 -25.86 -36.91
CA ALA A 100 -12.92 -25.80 -38.18
C ALA A 100 -11.45 -25.36 -38.08
N ILE A 101 -11.04 -24.63 -37.03
CA ILE A 101 -9.68 -24.04 -36.99
C ILE A 101 -9.00 -24.14 -35.61
N GLY A 102 -9.61 -24.81 -34.62
CA GLY A 102 -8.95 -25.05 -33.33
C GLY A 102 -8.49 -23.76 -32.63
N ALA A 103 -9.30 -22.69 -32.70
CA ALA A 103 -9.06 -21.43 -32.00
C ALA A 103 -10.38 -20.91 -31.40
N LEU A 104 -10.27 -20.17 -30.30
CA LEU A 104 -11.42 -19.53 -29.63
C LEU A 104 -11.74 -18.19 -30.32
N THR A 105 -12.86 -18.13 -31.02
CA THR A 105 -13.43 -16.89 -31.57
C THR A 105 -14.65 -16.44 -30.77
N SER A 106 -14.83 -15.12 -30.63
CA SER A 106 -16.04 -14.52 -30.08
C SER A 106 -17.20 -14.75 -31.05
N CYS A 107 -18.33 -15.26 -30.57
CA CYS A 107 -19.53 -15.49 -31.38
C CYS A 107 -20.27 -14.16 -31.60
N GLN A 108 -20.68 -13.88 -32.84
CA GLN A 108 -21.66 -12.84 -33.18
C GLN A 108 -22.64 -13.39 -34.21
#